data_AF-A0A1C3D076-F1
#
_entry.id   AF-A0A1C3D076-F1
#
_cell.length_a   1.000
_cell.length_b   1.000
_cell.length_c   1.000
_cell.angle_alpha   90.00
_cell.angle_beta   90.00
_cell.angle_gamma   90.00
#
_symmetry.space_group_name_H-M   'P 1'
#
loop_
_entity.id
_entity.type
_entity.pdbx_description
1 polymer ?
#
loop_
_entity_poly.entity_id
_entity_poly.type
_entity_poly.pdbx_seq_one_letter_code
_entity_poly.pdbx_strand_id
1 'polypeptide(L)'
;MNYDDDINELKLSAFEKNGLQVYRNYKNSFHKHEIKLFIEECDRGIYENLKDLEQVLDLIIKEDIKYLPIILCSFADECFERLLKRIIPEGVPGGAKSILDGFGSVSSFSNRIQIAYIFDLISKDILLELNSFRKIRNDFAHQWNLEESKKKLKNIINSRSIKIEELLIENGKISEELEEDEQWKCHLVFFVGRIYYESELYYNCIKKGLNPSTVLYSGEQTPKLFKEVTKLVHECLQKHRV
;
A
#
# COMPACT_ATOMS: atom_id res chain seq x y z
N MET A 1 40.17 11.87 -7.50
CA MET A 1 38.75 11.77 -7.09
C MET A 1 38.29 10.38 -7.49
N ASN A 2 37.62 9.64 -6.61
CA ASN A 2 37.01 8.37 -7.01
C ASN A 2 35.69 8.72 -7.71
N TYR A 3 35.55 8.35 -8.98
CA TYR A 3 34.33 8.61 -9.74
C TYR A 3 33.45 7.37 -9.71
N ASP A 4 32.13 7.58 -9.82
CA ASP A 4 31.19 6.49 -10.05
C ASP A 4 31.53 5.79 -11.38
N ASP A 5 31.28 4.48 -11.47
CA ASP A 5 31.70 3.65 -12.61
C ASP A 5 31.18 4.17 -13.96
N ASP A 6 29.95 4.67 -13.99
CA ASP A 6 29.35 5.23 -15.20
C ASP A 6 30.00 6.56 -15.63
N ILE A 7 30.34 7.45 -14.69
CA ILE A 7 31.08 8.70 -14.98
C ILE A 7 32.51 8.36 -15.44
N ASN A 8 33.10 7.30 -14.89
CA ASN A 8 34.41 6.79 -15.29
C ASN A 8 34.42 6.34 -16.76
N GLU A 9 33.37 5.66 -17.22
CA GLU A 9 33.24 5.14 -18.58
C GLU A 9 33.06 6.24 -19.65
N LEU A 10 32.60 7.44 -19.26
CA LEU A 10 32.40 8.55 -20.20
C LEU A 10 33.73 9.02 -20.81
N LYS A 11 33.72 9.29 -22.12
CA LYS A 11 34.86 9.87 -22.85
C LYS A 11 34.92 11.39 -22.66
N LEU A 12 35.07 11.83 -21.42
CA LEU A 12 35.16 13.24 -21.00
C LEU A 12 36.51 13.56 -20.38
N SER A 13 36.88 14.84 -20.34
CA SER A 13 38.08 15.29 -19.63
C SER A 13 37.93 15.08 -18.11
N ALA A 14 39.06 15.03 -17.40
CA ALA A 14 39.05 14.91 -15.94
C ALA A 14 38.30 16.08 -15.25
N PHE A 15 38.39 17.29 -15.82
CA PHE A 15 37.68 18.46 -15.30
C PHE A 15 36.16 18.30 -15.41
N GLU A 16 35.66 17.84 -16.56
CA GLU A 16 34.23 17.59 -16.77
C GLU A 16 33.71 16.45 -15.88
N LYS A 17 34.49 15.37 -15.72
CA LYS A 17 34.16 14.26 -14.80
C LYS A 17 34.07 14.73 -13.36
N ASN A 18 35.01 15.56 -12.91
CA ASN A 18 34.96 16.18 -11.58
C ASN A 18 33.69 17.01 -11.41
N GLY A 19 33.34 17.84 -12.40
CA GLY A 19 32.11 18.65 -12.38
C GLY A 19 30.84 17.80 -12.26
N LEU A 20 30.74 16.72 -13.05
CA LEU A 20 29.61 15.80 -13.01
C LEU A 20 29.51 15.05 -11.67
N GLN A 21 30.64 14.57 -11.14
CA GLN A 21 30.65 13.88 -9.84
C GLN A 21 30.23 14.83 -8.71
N VAL A 22 30.73 16.07 -8.71
CA VAL A 22 30.33 17.08 -7.72
C VAL A 22 28.83 17.37 -7.82
N TYR A 23 28.32 17.62 -9.02
CA TYR A 23 26.89 17.85 -9.24
C TYR A 23 26.03 16.67 -8.75
N ARG A 24 26.42 15.43 -9.09
CA ARG A 24 25.73 14.21 -8.63
C ARG A 24 25.75 14.09 -7.11
N ASN A 25 26.90 14.32 -6.48
CA ASN A 25 27.01 14.26 -5.02
C ASN A 25 26.08 15.28 -4.34
N TYR A 26 26.00 16.50 -4.87
CA TYR A 26 25.05 17.51 -4.39
C TYR A 26 23.60 17.07 -4.62
N LYS A 27 23.25 16.65 -5.83
CA LYS A 27 21.90 16.17 -6.15
C LYS A 27 21.46 15.04 -5.21
N ASN A 28 22.33 14.07 -4.96
CA ASN A 28 22.07 12.97 -4.04
C ASN A 28 21.92 13.47 -2.59
N SER A 29 22.74 14.43 -2.17
CA SER A 29 22.67 15.00 -0.81
C SER A 29 21.36 15.77 -0.59
N PHE A 30 20.94 16.59 -1.56
CA PHE A 30 19.65 17.27 -1.53
C PHE A 30 18.49 16.26 -1.52
N HIS A 31 18.55 15.25 -2.38
CA HIS A 31 17.52 14.22 -2.42
C HIS A 31 17.41 13.44 -1.10
N LYS A 32 18.53 13.03 -0.50
CA LYS A 32 18.55 12.40 0.83
C LYS A 32 17.96 13.33 1.90
N HIS A 33 18.24 14.62 1.82
CA HIS A 33 17.68 15.60 2.74
C HIS A 33 16.16 15.76 2.59
N GLU A 34 15.65 15.80 1.36
CA GLU A 34 14.21 15.83 1.06
C GLU A 34 13.48 14.60 1.61
N ILE A 35 14.06 13.41 1.42
CA ILE A 35 13.53 12.16 1.98
C ILE A 35 13.46 12.24 3.50
N LYS A 36 14.52 12.72 4.15
CA LYS A 36 14.55 12.88 5.61
C LYS A 36 13.46 13.84 6.09
N LEU A 37 13.31 15.00 5.45
CA LEU A 37 12.26 15.97 5.80
C LEU A 37 10.86 15.40 5.61
N PHE A 38 10.64 14.62 4.55
CA PHE A 38 9.38 13.94 4.30
C PHE A 38 9.07 12.91 5.40
N ILE A 39 10.04 12.08 5.78
CA ILE A 39 9.87 11.10 6.87
C ILE A 39 9.56 11.82 8.20
N GLU A 40 10.29 12.90 8.52
CA GLU A 40 9.99 13.70 9.71
C GLU A 40 8.58 14.33 9.66
N GLU A 41 8.09 14.70 8.48
CA GLU A 41 6.71 15.16 8.29
C GLU A 41 5.70 14.04 8.55
N CYS A 42 5.94 12.85 8.02
CA CYS A 42 5.13 11.66 8.28
C CYS A 42 5.13 11.29 9.77
N ASP A 43 6.28 11.32 10.44
CA ASP A 43 6.41 10.92 11.84
C ASP A 43 5.73 11.88 12.82
N ARG A 44 5.50 13.13 12.40
CA ARG A 44 4.69 14.10 13.14
C ARG A 44 3.18 13.95 12.89
N GLY A 45 2.78 13.19 11.87
CA GLY A 45 1.39 12.93 11.53
C GLY A 45 0.65 12.16 12.63
N ILE A 46 -0.64 12.45 12.78
CA ILE A 46 -1.53 11.71 13.71
C ILE A 46 -2.41 10.79 12.87
N TYR A 47 -2.30 9.48 13.12
CA TYR A 47 -3.01 8.43 12.38
C TYR A 47 -4.13 7.83 13.22
N GLU A 48 -5.25 8.56 13.33
CA GLU A 48 -6.36 8.23 14.25
C GLU A 48 -7.01 6.86 13.98
N ASN A 49 -6.95 6.40 12.72
CA ASN A 49 -7.64 5.17 12.29
C ASN A 49 -6.81 3.89 12.43
N LEU A 50 -5.68 3.93 13.15
CA LEU A 50 -4.90 2.71 13.46
C LEU A 50 -5.72 1.68 14.24
N LYS A 51 -6.66 2.15 15.06
CA LYS A 51 -7.57 1.28 15.81
C LYS A 51 -8.58 0.56 14.90
N ASP A 52 -8.95 1.17 13.78
CA ASP A 52 -9.83 0.52 12.79
C ASP A 52 -9.06 -0.58 12.07
N LEU A 53 -7.79 -0.34 11.74
CA LEU A 53 -6.90 -1.36 11.22
C LEU A 53 -6.83 -2.56 12.17
N GLU A 54 -6.50 -2.33 13.45
CA GLU A 54 -6.42 -3.40 14.46
C GLU A 54 -7.71 -4.25 14.51
N GLN A 55 -8.88 -3.61 14.50
CA GLN A 55 -10.17 -4.30 14.51
C GLN A 55 -10.39 -5.15 13.24
N VAL A 56 -10.03 -4.63 12.07
CA VAL A 56 -10.19 -5.35 10.80
C VAL A 56 -9.22 -6.53 10.70
N LEU A 57 -7.99 -6.40 11.18
CA LEU A 57 -7.04 -7.52 11.24
C LEU A 57 -7.61 -8.66 12.10
N ASP A 58 -8.10 -8.35 13.30
CA ASP A 58 -8.74 -9.30 14.20
C ASP A 58 -10.00 -9.95 13.56
N LEU A 59 -10.76 -9.18 12.78
CA LEU A 59 -11.95 -9.66 12.08
C LEU A 59 -11.59 -10.65 10.95
N ILE A 60 -10.55 -10.36 10.16
CA ILE A 60 -10.08 -11.25 9.09
C ILE A 60 -9.69 -12.63 9.63
N ILE A 61 -9.03 -12.68 10.80
CA ILE A 61 -8.63 -13.96 11.37
C ILE A 61 -9.83 -14.78 11.87
N LYS A 62 -10.84 -14.13 12.43
CA LYS A 62 -12.00 -14.81 13.06
C LYS A 62 -13.05 -15.27 12.06
N GLU A 63 -13.18 -14.57 10.94
CA GLU A 63 -14.28 -14.79 10.00
C GLU A 63 -14.02 -15.97 9.04
N ASP A 64 -15.12 -16.45 8.45
CA ASP A 64 -15.09 -17.46 7.40
C ASP A 64 -14.56 -16.87 6.09
N ILE A 65 -13.85 -17.68 5.31
CA ILE A 65 -13.22 -17.28 4.04
C ILE A 65 -14.17 -16.58 3.08
N LYS A 66 -15.47 -16.92 3.07
CA LYS A 66 -16.47 -16.29 2.20
C LYS A 66 -16.76 -14.82 2.54
N TYR A 67 -16.52 -14.40 3.78
CA TYR A 67 -16.72 -13.01 4.23
C TYR A 67 -15.48 -12.14 4.03
N LEU A 68 -14.30 -12.74 3.91
CA LEU A 68 -13.03 -11.99 3.83
C LEU A 68 -12.97 -10.99 2.66
N PRO A 69 -13.43 -11.34 1.43
CA PRO A 69 -13.48 -10.37 0.32
C PRO A 69 -14.40 -9.18 0.61
N ILE A 70 -15.48 -9.39 1.37
CA ILE A 70 -16.42 -8.33 1.75
C ILE A 70 -15.76 -7.39 2.76
N ILE A 71 -15.12 -7.94 3.79
CA ILE A 71 -14.40 -7.20 4.82
C ILE A 71 -13.28 -6.36 4.19
N LEU A 72 -12.43 -6.99 3.37
CA LEU A 72 -11.36 -6.32 2.64
C LEU A 72 -11.87 -5.16 1.78
N CYS A 73 -12.88 -5.41 0.94
CA CYS A 73 -13.40 -4.39 0.04
C CYS A 73 -14.01 -3.22 0.81
N SER A 74 -14.71 -3.49 1.93
CA SER A 74 -15.34 -2.45 2.74
C SER A 74 -14.29 -1.57 3.41
N PHE A 75 -13.27 -2.19 4.03
CA PHE A 75 -12.17 -1.44 4.64
C PHE A 75 -11.38 -0.61 3.61
N ALA A 76 -11.06 -1.21 2.46
CA ALA A 76 -10.36 -0.50 1.39
C ALA A 76 -11.16 0.68 0.86
N ASP A 77 -12.49 0.53 0.70
CA ASP A 77 -13.37 1.60 0.24
C ASP A 77 -13.38 2.79 1.22
N GLU A 78 -13.45 2.52 2.53
CA GLU A 78 -13.35 3.55 3.57
C GLU A 78 -12.00 4.27 3.56
N CYS A 79 -10.89 3.52 3.42
CA CYS A 79 -9.56 4.11 3.27
C CYS A 79 -9.49 5.04 2.05
N PHE A 80 -10.06 4.62 0.92
CA PHE A 80 -10.03 5.41 -0.31
C PHE A 80 -10.94 6.63 -0.21
N GLU A 81 -12.10 6.50 0.42
CA GLU A 81 -12.97 7.64 0.67
C GLU A 81 -12.26 8.71 1.53
N ARG A 82 -11.58 8.29 2.60
CA ARG A 82 -10.78 9.19 3.45
C ARG A 82 -9.65 9.85 2.67
N LEU A 83 -8.91 9.08 1.88
CA LEU A 83 -7.86 9.61 1.01
C LEU A 83 -8.44 10.64 0.04
N LEU A 84 -9.53 10.32 -0.65
CA LEU A 84 -10.17 11.24 -1.59
C LEU A 84 -10.66 12.53 -0.91
N LYS A 85 -11.23 12.44 0.29
CA LYS A 85 -11.61 13.62 1.09
C LYS A 85 -10.42 14.51 1.43
N ARG A 86 -9.22 13.95 1.64
CA ARG A 86 -7.99 14.71 1.89
C ARG A 86 -7.43 15.39 0.65
N ILE A 87 -7.59 14.80 -0.53
CA ILE A 87 -6.99 15.34 -1.77
C ILE A 87 -7.92 16.30 -2.52
N ILE A 88 -9.24 16.15 -2.39
CA ILE A 88 -10.20 16.99 -3.10
C ILE A 88 -10.08 18.42 -2.55
N PRO A 89 -9.77 19.43 -3.39
CA PRO A 89 -9.64 20.80 -2.94
C PRO A 89 -10.95 21.35 -2.36
N GLU A 90 -10.81 22.28 -1.43
CA GLU A 90 -11.95 23.09 -1.00
C GLU A 90 -12.50 23.92 -2.17
N GLY A 91 -13.82 24.11 -2.21
CA GLY A 91 -14.47 24.94 -3.23
C GLY A 91 -14.76 24.26 -4.57
N VAL A 92 -14.53 22.95 -4.71
CA VAL A 92 -15.02 22.19 -5.87
C VAL A 92 -16.54 22.36 -6.00
N PRO A 93 -17.09 22.68 -7.19
CA PRO A 93 -18.52 22.86 -7.38
C PRO A 93 -19.35 21.66 -6.89
N GLY A 94 -20.32 21.92 -5.99
CA GLY A 94 -21.11 20.89 -5.32
C GLY A 94 -20.48 20.29 -4.04
N GLY A 95 -19.19 20.55 -3.81
CA GLY A 95 -18.41 20.07 -2.67
C GLY A 95 -17.95 18.62 -2.81
N ALA A 96 -16.97 18.22 -1.99
CA ALA A 96 -16.46 16.85 -1.98
C ALA A 96 -17.57 15.80 -1.75
N LYS A 97 -18.55 16.14 -0.92
CA LYS A 97 -19.68 15.27 -0.58
C LYS A 97 -20.54 14.91 -1.82
N SER A 98 -20.81 15.85 -2.72
CA SER A 98 -21.63 15.56 -3.90
C SER A 98 -20.94 14.63 -4.91
N ILE A 99 -19.60 14.56 -4.86
CA ILE A 99 -18.79 13.69 -5.73
C ILE A 99 -18.67 12.28 -5.15
N LEU A 100 -18.56 12.19 -3.82
CA LEU A 100 -18.28 10.94 -3.09
C LEU A 100 -19.52 10.19 -2.59
N ASP A 101 -20.68 10.84 -2.46
CA ASP A 101 -21.89 10.23 -1.90
C ASP A 101 -22.92 9.84 -2.97
N GLY A 102 -23.71 8.79 -2.68
CA GLY A 102 -24.94 8.45 -3.41
C GLY A 102 -24.74 8.27 -4.92
N PHE A 103 -25.23 9.23 -5.70
CA PHE A 103 -25.15 9.26 -7.18
C PHE A 103 -23.95 10.07 -7.72
N GLY A 104 -23.01 10.44 -6.86
CA GLY A 104 -21.78 11.12 -7.25
C GLY A 104 -20.92 10.29 -8.19
N SER A 105 -20.11 10.95 -9.01
CA SER A 105 -19.29 10.29 -10.04
C SER A 105 -18.24 9.33 -9.47
N VAL A 106 -17.83 9.54 -8.20
CA VAL A 106 -16.83 8.74 -7.50
C VAL A 106 -17.44 8.08 -6.24
N SER A 107 -18.76 7.84 -6.25
CA SER A 107 -19.45 7.25 -5.10
C SER A 107 -19.23 5.74 -4.96
N SER A 108 -19.08 5.02 -6.08
CA SER A 108 -18.88 3.58 -6.04
C SER A 108 -17.43 3.18 -5.78
N PHE A 109 -17.21 2.10 -5.03
CA PHE A 109 -15.89 1.53 -4.80
C PHE A 109 -15.13 1.24 -6.11
N SER A 110 -15.82 0.75 -7.14
CA SER A 110 -15.20 0.51 -8.44
C SER A 110 -14.67 1.79 -9.09
N ASN A 111 -15.41 2.90 -8.99
CA ASN A 111 -14.96 4.18 -9.53
C ASN A 111 -13.80 4.74 -8.69
N ARG A 112 -13.83 4.57 -7.37
CA ARG A 112 -12.74 4.98 -6.46
C ARG A 112 -11.43 4.26 -6.80
N ILE A 113 -11.46 2.94 -7.06
CA ILE A 113 -10.28 2.19 -7.55
C ILE A 113 -9.77 2.76 -8.88
N GLN A 114 -10.66 3.05 -9.84
CA GLN A 114 -10.26 3.59 -11.14
C GLN A 114 -9.62 4.97 -11.01
N ILE A 115 -10.20 5.86 -10.20
CA ILE A 115 -9.66 7.19 -9.91
C ILE A 115 -8.29 7.07 -9.22
N ALA A 116 -8.17 6.20 -8.22
CA ALA A 116 -6.89 5.95 -7.57
C ALA A 116 -5.79 5.49 -8.54
N TYR A 117 -6.15 4.68 -9.55
CA TYR A 117 -5.24 4.24 -10.60
C TYR A 117 -4.84 5.39 -11.53
N ILE A 118 -5.81 6.19 -11.98
CA ILE A 118 -5.58 7.28 -12.95
C ILE A 118 -4.68 8.37 -12.36
N PHE A 119 -4.83 8.66 -11.07
CA PHE A 119 -4.12 9.75 -10.40
C PHE A 119 -2.93 9.28 -9.55
N ASP A 120 -2.53 8.02 -9.67
CA ASP A 120 -1.38 7.45 -8.95
C ASP A 120 -1.47 7.67 -7.42
N LEU A 121 -2.67 7.48 -6.88
CA LEU A 121 -2.94 7.75 -5.46
C LEU A 121 -2.40 6.65 -4.54
N ILE A 122 -2.32 5.43 -5.07
CA ILE A 122 -1.92 4.19 -4.42
C ILE A 122 -1.21 3.33 -5.46
N SER A 123 -0.32 2.44 -5.02
CA SER A 123 0.42 1.57 -5.90
C SER A 123 -0.49 0.74 -6.82
N LYS A 124 -0.03 0.61 -8.06
CA LYS A 124 -0.74 -0.13 -9.12
C LYS A 124 -1.09 -1.56 -8.73
N ASP A 125 -0.18 -2.25 -8.04
CA ASP A 125 -0.37 -3.65 -7.63
C ASP A 125 -1.50 -3.80 -6.60
N ILE A 126 -1.63 -2.89 -5.62
CA ILE A 126 -2.77 -2.88 -4.70
C ILE A 126 -4.09 -2.74 -5.47
N LEU A 127 -4.14 -1.83 -6.44
CA LEU A 127 -5.36 -1.58 -7.20
C LEU A 127 -5.77 -2.75 -8.10
N LEU A 128 -4.79 -3.42 -8.72
CA LEU A 128 -5.03 -4.63 -9.52
C LEU A 128 -5.56 -5.79 -8.65
N GLU A 129 -4.98 -5.96 -7.47
CA GLU A 129 -5.39 -6.99 -6.52
C GLU A 129 -6.77 -6.69 -5.93
N LEU A 130 -7.04 -5.46 -5.49
CA LEU A 130 -8.36 -5.03 -5.04
C LEU A 130 -9.44 -5.20 -6.10
N ASN A 131 -9.14 -4.91 -7.37
CA ASN A 131 -10.11 -5.15 -8.44
C ASN A 131 -10.41 -6.65 -8.63
N SER A 132 -9.44 -7.52 -8.34
CA SER A 132 -9.63 -8.98 -8.33
C SER A 132 -10.51 -9.41 -7.15
N PHE A 133 -10.23 -8.90 -5.94
CA PHE A 133 -11.06 -9.15 -4.76
C PHE A 133 -12.49 -8.63 -4.90
N ARG A 134 -12.69 -7.48 -5.53
CA ARG A 134 -14.02 -6.94 -5.84
C ARG A 134 -14.84 -7.89 -6.71
N LYS A 135 -14.22 -8.54 -7.70
CA LYS A 135 -14.89 -9.55 -8.54
C LYS A 135 -15.22 -10.80 -7.74
N ILE A 136 -14.27 -11.30 -6.95
CA ILE A 136 -14.47 -12.44 -6.05
C ILE A 136 -15.61 -12.19 -5.06
N ARG A 137 -15.67 -11.01 -4.46
CA ARG A 137 -16.75 -10.62 -3.55
C ARG A 137 -18.12 -10.78 -4.22
N ASN A 138 -18.24 -10.33 -5.47
CA ASN A 138 -19.48 -10.49 -6.24
C ASN A 138 -19.75 -11.97 -6.56
N ASP A 139 -18.72 -12.76 -6.85
CA ASP A 139 -18.87 -14.21 -7.04
C ASP A 139 -19.41 -14.88 -5.77
N PHE A 140 -18.83 -14.61 -4.60
CA PHE A 140 -19.34 -15.13 -3.31
C PHE A 140 -20.77 -14.66 -2.98
N ALA A 141 -21.17 -13.47 -3.42
CA ALA A 141 -22.53 -12.96 -3.23
C ALA A 141 -23.57 -13.61 -4.15
N HIS A 142 -23.15 -14.13 -5.30
CA HIS A 142 -24.06 -14.62 -6.36
C HIS A 142 -23.92 -16.11 -6.68
N GLN A 143 -22.87 -16.78 -6.22
CA GLN A 143 -22.62 -18.20 -6.45
C GLN A 143 -22.86 -19.00 -5.18
N TRP A 144 -23.66 -20.06 -5.28
CA TRP A 144 -23.86 -21.03 -4.18
C TRP A 144 -22.69 -22.01 -4.05
N ASN A 145 -21.90 -22.20 -5.11
CA ASN A 145 -20.77 -23.13 -5.14
C ASN A 145 -19.47 -22.43 -4.70
N LEU A 146 -19.15 -22.55 -3.41
CA LEU A 146 -18.00 -21.91 -2.78
C LEU A 146 -16.66 -22.46 -3.29
N GLU A 147 -16.62 -23.71 -3.77
CA GLU A 147 -15.37 -24.36 -4.20
C GLU A 147 -14.77 -23.72 -5.47
N GLU A 148 -15.62 -23.25 -6.39
CA GLU A 148 -15.15 -22.54 -7.58
C GLU A 148 -14.57 -21.17 -7.21
N SER A 149 -15.24 -20.47 -6.30
CA SER A 149 -14.75 -19.19 -5.76
C SER A 149 -13.40 -19.37 -5.06
N LYS A 150 -13.24 -20.39 -4.21
CA LYS A 150 -11.97 -20.76 -3.56
C LYS A 150 -10.83 -21.05 -4.54
N LYS A 151 -11.11 -21.65 -5.70
CA LYS A 151 -10.08 -21.89 -6.74
C LYS A 151 -9.61 -20.58 -7.40
N LYS A 152 -10.54 -19.68 -7.74
CA LYS A 152 -10.19 -18.37 -8.32
C LYS A 152 -9.34 -17.55 -7.36
N LEU A 153 -9.76 -17.57 -6.10
CA LEU A 153 -9.08 -17.03 -4.93
C LEU A 153 -7.63 -17.52 -4.95
N LYS A 154 -7.38 -18.85 -4.92
CA LYS A 154 -6.03 -19.46 -4.92
C LYS A 154 -5.15 -18.97 -6.07
N ASN A 155 -5.69 -18.92 -7.28
CA ASN A 155 -4.95 -18.48 -8.46
C ASN A 155 -4.48 -17.04 -8.32
N ILE A 156 -5.32 -16.16 -7.75
CA ILE A 156 -4.93 -14.77 -7.51
C ILE A 156 -3.75 -14.71 -6.55
N ILE A 157 -3.78 -15.44 -5.43
CA ILE A 157 -2.66 -15.46 -4.47
C ILE A 157 -1.34 -15.91 -5.13
N ASN A 158 -1.40 -17.02 -5.86
CA ASN A 158 -0.21 -17.66 -6.42
C ASN A 158 0.34 -16.96 -7.66
N SER A 159 -0.50 -16.25 -8.41
CA SER A 159 -0.11 -15.55 -9.64
C SER A 159 0.63 -14.22 -9.41
N ARG A 160 0.82 -13.81 -8.14
CA ARG A 160 1.38 -12.50 -7.82
C ARG A 160 2.87 -12.43 -8.09
N SER A 161 3.27 -11.31 -8.69
CA SER A 161 4.69 -10.97 -8.87
C SER A 161 5.32 -10.36 -7.62
N ILE A 162 4.52 -9.78 -6.71
CA ILE A 162 4.98 -9.19 -5.45
C ILE A 162 4.26 -9.93 -4.32
N LYS A 163 5.03 -10.55 -3.43
CA LYS A 163 4.52 -11.14 -2.20
C LYS A 163 4.56 -10.09 -1.11
N ILE A 164 3.40 -9.52 -0.83
CA ILE A 164 3.26 -8.38 0.05
C ILE A 164 3.74 -8.65 1.48
N GLU A 165 3.63 -9.90 1.92
CA GLU A 165 4.22 -10.41 3.15
C GLU A 165 5.72 -10.12 3.21
N GLU A 166 6.47 -10.27 2.12
CA GLU A 166 7.91 -10.03 2.10
C GLU A 166 8.28 -8.55 2.32
N LEU A 167 7.40 -7.62 1.95
CA LEU A 167 7.64 -6.17 2.10
C LEU A 167 7.29 -5.66 3.49
N LEU A 168 6.34 -6.30 4.19
CA LEU A 168 5.89 -5.88 5.52
C LEU A 168 6.58 -6.63 6.67
N ILE A 169 7.43 -7.62 6.36
CA ILE A 169 8.13 -8.44 7.36
C ILE A 169 9.54 -7.89 7.65
N GLU A 170 9.77 -7.49 8.90
CA GLU A 170 11.08 -7.65 9.56
C GLU A 170 10.94 -8.80 10.59
N ASN A 171 11.60 -9.95 10.32
CA ASN A 171 11.79 -11.09 11.24
C ASN A 171 10.62 -12.06 11.57
N GLY A 172 9.68 -12.31 10.65
CA GLY A 172 8.63 -13.33 10.84
C GLY A 172 8.71 -14.47 9.82
N LYS A 173 9.10 -15.68 10.24
CA LYS A 173 8.90 -16.90 9.44
C LYS A 173 7.44 -17.32 9.57
N ILE A 174 6.64 -17.11 8.53
CA ILE A 174 5.36 -17.83 8.37
C ILE A 174 5.74 -19.33 8.27
N SER A 175 5.08 -20.19 9.03
CA SER A 175 5.33 -21.63 8.97
C SER A 175 5.08 -22.12 7.53
N GLU A 176 5.98 -22.95 6.98
CA GLU A 176 5.81 -23.53 5.63
C GLU A 176 4.62 -24.50 5.55
N GLU A 177 4.02 -24.86 6.70
CA GLU A 177 2.92 -25.83 6.83
C GLU A 177 1.61 -25.20 7.35
N LEU A 178 1.21 -24.04 6.84
CA LEU A 178 -0.13 -23.50 7.09
C LEU A 178 -1.18 -24.16 6.18
N GLU A 179 -2.36 -24.44 6.73
CA GLU A 179 -3.52 -24.84 5.94
C GLU A 179 -3.90 -23.74 4.94
N GLU A 180 -4.59 -24.11 3.86
CA GLU A 180 -4.87 -23.16 2.77
C GLU A 180 -5.59 -21.91 3.31
N ASP A 181 -6.70 -22.06 4.03
CA ASP A 181 -7.48 -20.96 4.59
C ASP A 181 -6.68 -20.06 5.57
N GLU A 182 -5.60 -20.57 6.18
CA GLU A 182 -4.71 -19.80 7.06
C GLU A 182 -3.74 -18.93 6.26
N GLN A 183 -3.16 -19.47 5.18
CA GLN A 183 -2.34 -18.69 4.24
C GLN A 183 -3.13 -17.51 3.66
N TRP A 184 -4.41 -17.73 3.39
CA TRP A 184 -5.37 -16.72 2.95
C TRP A 184 -5.51 -15.57 3.95
N LYS A 185 -5.73 -15.92 5.21
CA LYS A 185 -5.89 -14.95 6.30
C LYS A 185 -4.59 -14.17 6.51
N CYS A 186 -3.44 -14.85 6.53
CA CYS A 186 -2.13 -14.21 6.60
C CYS A 186 -1.96 -13.16 5.50
N HIS A 187 -2.18 -13.57 4.24
CA HIS A 187 -2.08 -12.66 3.10
C HIS A 187 -2.97 -11.43 3.28
N LEU A 188 -4.23 -11.63 3.65
CA LEU A 188 -5.18 -10.52 3.79
C LEU A 188 -4.84 -9.56 4.92
N VAL A 189 -4.31 -10.07 6.04
CA VAL A 189 -3.80 -9.25 7.14
C VAL A 189 -2.68 -8.34 6.64
N PHE A 190 -1.69 -8.88 5.90
CA PHE A 190 -0.64 -8.06 5.29
C PHE A 190 -1.21 -7.06 4.28
N PHE A 191 -2.12 -7.50 3.41
CA PHE A 191 -2.68 -6.66 2.35
C PHE A 191 -3.48 -5.48 2.90
N VAL A 192 -4.31 -5.71 3.92
CA VAL A 192 -5.05 -4.66 4.62
C VAL A 192 -4.11 -3.68 5.32
N GLY A 193 -3.05 -4.18 5.96
CA GLY A 193 -2.02 -3.33 6.55
C GLY A 193 -1.39 -2.38 5.51
N ARG A 194 -1.04 -2.90 4.33
CA ARG A 194 -0.46 -2.07 3.26
C ARG A 194 -1.47 -1.09 2.67
N ILE A 195 -2.72 -1.51 2.44
CA ILE A 195 -3.79 -0.61 1.95
C ILE A 195 -3.91 0.59 2.88
N TYR A 196 -3.96 0.33 4.19
CA TYR A 196 -3.99 1.39 5.19
C TYR A 196 -2.76 2.29 5.07
N TYR A 197 -1.56 1.70 5.11
CA TYR A 197 -0.28 2.44 5.04
C TYR A 197 -0.16 3.33 3.79
N GLU A 198 -0.44 2.79 2.61
CA GLU A 198 -0.38 3.55 1.36
C GLU A 198 -1.47 4.60 1.27
N SER A 199 -2.68 4.33 1.76
CA SER A 199 -3.76 5.33 1.77
C SER A 199 -3.43 6.57 2.60
N GLU A 200 -2.54 6.45 3.58
CA GLU A 200 -2.05 7.56 4.40
C GLU A 200 -0.88 8.31 3.75
N LEU A 201 0.09 7.58 3.15
CA LEU A 201 1.39 8.17 2.80
C LEU A 201 1.71 8.23 1.30
N TYR A 202 1.15 7.33 0.48
CA TYR A 202 1.60 7.14 -0.91
C TYR A 202 1.45 8.41 -1.75
N TYR A 203 0.25 8.97 -1.76
CA TYR A 203 -0.03 10.21 -2.48
C TYR A 203 0.85 11.38 -2.02
N ASN A 204 1.10 11.51 -0.71
CA ASN A 204 1.94 12.58 -0.18
C ASN A 204 3.40 12.44 -0.64
N CYS A 205 3.90 11.21 -0.74
CA CYS A 205 5.22 10.92 -1.30
C CYS A 205 5.30 11.34 -2.77
N ILE A 206 4.32 10.93 -3.60
CA ILE A 206 4.24 11.31 -5.02
C ILE A 206 4.14 12.83 -5.19
N LYS A 207 3.32 13.50 -4.37
CA LYS A 207 3.15 14.96 -4.39
C LYS A 207 4.45 15.71 -4.12
N LYS A 208 5.38 15.13 -3.36
CA LYS A 208 6.73 15.68 -3.11
C LYS A 208 7.73 15.32 -4.21
N GLY A 209 7.33 14.59 -5.25
CA GLY A 209 8.20 14.13 -6.32
C GLY A 209 9.15 13.00 -5.89
N LEU A 210 8.84 12.31 -4.79
CA LEU A 210 9.65 11.23 -4.25
C LEU A 210 9.14 9.87 -4.74
N ASN A 211 10.04 8.90 -4.89
CA ASN A 211 9.70 7.53 -5.28
C ASN A 211 9.16 6.74 -4.06
N PRO A 212 7.88 6.31 -4.06
CA PRO A 212 7.30 5.63 -2.90
C PRO A 212 7.94 4.28 -2.59
N SER A 213 8.34 3.50 -3.60
CA SER A 213 8.98 2.19 -3.41
C SER A 213 10.30 2.31 -2.64
N THR A 214 11.05 3.37 -2.92
CA THR A 214 12.30 3.66 -2.20
C THR A 214 12.02 4.26 -0.83
N VAL A 215 11.20 5.30 -0.76
CA VAL A 215 11.04 6.09 0.47
C VAL A 215 10.18 5.40 1.53
N LEU A 216 9.12 4.72 1.13
CA LEU A 216 8.16 4.13 2.07
C LEU A 216 8.53 2.72 2.53
N TYR A 217 9.36 2.00 1.77
CA TYR A 217 9.62 0.57 1.99
C TYR A 217 11.10 0.18 2.10
N SER A 218 11.99 0.81 1.33
CA SER A 218 13.38 0.31 1.17
C SER A 218 14.48 1.35 1.43
N GLY A 219 14.13 2.46 2.07
CA GLY A 219 15.07 3.53 2.43
C GLY A 219 15.92 3.19 3.65
N GLU A 220 17.04 3.91 3.83
CA GLU A 220 17.85 3.85 5.07
C GLU A 220 17.00 4.12 6.33
N GLN A 221 15.91 4.88 6.16
CA GLN A 221 14.89 5.13 7.17
C GLN A 221 13.51 5.00 6.52
N THR A 222 12.57 4.38 7.24
CA THR A 222 11.16 4.28 6.86
C THR A 222 10.29 5.06 7.86
N PRO A 223 9.13 5.58 7.43
CA PRO A 223 8.19 6.26 8.33
C PRO A 223 7.82 5.41 9.55
N LYS A 224 7.64 6.04 10.71
CA LYS A 224 7.21 5.39 11.96
C LYS A 224 5.91 4.59 11.77
N LEU A 225 4.99 5.09 10.95
CA LEU A 225 3.74 4.42 10.63
C LEU A 225 3.97 3.01 10.04
N PHE A 226 5.01 2.84 9.22
CA PHE A 226 5.35 1.53 8.67
C PHE A 226 5.62 0.52 9.78
N LYS A 227 6.44 0.91 10.77
CA LYS A 227 6.77 0.07 11.93
C LYS A 227 5.54 -0.22 12.79
N GLU A 228 4.66 0.76 12.96
CA GLU A 228 3.41 0.58 13.73
C GLU A 228 2.45 -0.40 13.03
N VAL A 229 2.26 -0.26 11.71
CA VAL A 229 1.44 -1.17 10.91
C VAL A 229 2.02 -2.59 10.91
N THR A 230 3.33 -2.74 10.65
CA THR A 230 4.01 -4.04 10.70
C THR A 230 3.88 -4.69 12.07
N LYS A 231 4.03 -3.91 13.15
CA LYS A 231 3.85 -4.41 14.51
C LYS A 231 2.43 -4.93 14.73
N LEU A 232 1.39 -4.18 14.34
CA LEU A 232 -0.01 -4.60 14.50
C LEU A 232 -0.31 -5.89 13.71
N VAL A 233 0.17 -5.96 12.47
CA VAL A 233 0.06 -7.17 11.63
C VAL A 233 0.70 -8.36 12.33
N HIS A 234 1.93 -8.19 12.84
CA HIS A 234 2.66 -9.27 13.50
C HIS A 234 1.99 -9.71 14.81
N GLU A 235 1.56 -8.77 15.65
CA GLU A 235 0.84 -9.06 16.90
C GLU A 235 -0.47 -9.81 16.62
N CYS A 236 -1.19 -9.45 15.55
CA CYS A 236 -2.42 -10.13 15.15
C CYS A 236 -2.16 -11.60 14.76
N LEU A 237 -1.13 -11.85 13.94
CA LEU A 237 -0.76 -13.21 13.51
C LEU A 237 -0.27 -14.07 14.69
N GLN A 238 0.64 -13.53 15.51
CA GLN A 238 1.14 -14.21 16.71
C GLN A 238 0.02 -14.59 17.69
N LYS A 239 -0.91 -13.66 17.95
CA LYS A 239 -2.06 -13.87 18.85
C LYS A 239 -2.92 -15.06 18.43
N HIS A 240 -3.03 -15.30 17.13
CA HIS A 240 -3.86 -16.38 16.59
C HIS A 240 -3.05 -17.60 16.13
N ARG A 241 -1.72 -17.60 16.35
CA ARG A 241 -0.79 -18.67 15.98
C ARG A 241 -0.84 -19.04 14.50
N VAL A 242 -1.02 -18.04 13.64
CA VAL A 242 -0.95 -18.16 12.19
C VAL A 242 0.38 -17.61 11.70
#